data_AF-A0A7M5XLR4-F1
#
_entry.id   AF-A0A7M5XLR4-F1
#
_cell.length_a   1.000
_cell.length_b   1.000
_cell.length_c   1.000
_cell.angle_alpha   90.00
_cell.angle_beta   90.00
_cell.angle_gamma   90.00
#
_symmetry.space_group_name_H-M   'P 1'
#
loop_
_entity.id
_entity.type
_entity.pdbx_description
1 polymer ?
#
loop_
_entity_poly.entity_id
_entity_poly.type
_entity_poly.pdbx_seq_one_letter_code
_entity_poly.pdbx_strand_id
1 'polypeptide(L)'
;MKRASSFVRIPSVCCSDDEISSTTKLVNLYDKNHVYKCKVLSKYCTRCRSSQRYDGSEQCILNMGKFLIHHDLLRDYMLHFLIGNSCTLNGYYQILAISQENGGNSSFRKSIKYQDFKDAWYSFLDLLDISFAEGATCLECGEHPECVVCDATSLGHQKKFSALVLNEDTNETPTPKFSEYRDRLAIPRKHNRKNLKKWVSKKLQPRELQSFLKEMEATHPDIFKVMMWYEDEPLDSVVDIFQCLYSSSPVCSFIFPSEYVFGLMTDLFDPDVKSSVTKMRQLQEHCPLFFNLLREVSGSCLPEDWKDLIDNLIVLACVPYPDSEPVSTQKCNNLANHIGSFPNLPIKRKRGTYHQDTKSKKKKKECRKNYSGHPNLTSGIFTLYCQHGICYGYQVMHKEESPDTPFTIFKTRFPQGPKMVIYDNCCALHSYCLNRDPVFFKDTLFLIDRFHWKNHR
;
A
#
# COMPACT_ATOMS: atom_id res chain seq x y z
N MET A 1 -11.03 5.02 -29.34
CA MET A 1 -9.96 6.04 -29.48
C MET A 1 -9.18 5.70 -30.73
N LYS A 2 -9.31 6.49 -31.80
CA LYS A 2 -8.36 6.43 -32.91
C LYS A 2 -7.04 6.90 -32.30
N ARG A 3 -6.06 6.00 -32.16
CA ARG A 3 -4.70 6.34 -31.72
C ARG A 3 -4.28 7.59 -32.49
N ALA A 4 -3.85 8.64 -31.78
CA ALA A 4 -3.02 9.66 -32.41
C ALA A 4 -1.93 8.86 -33.10
N SER A 5 -1.89 8.95 -34.43
CA SER A 5 -0.92 8.24 -35.23
C SER A 5 0.42 8.63 -34.63
N SER A 6 1.19 7.66 -34.14
CA SER A 6 2.61 7.87 -33.87
C SER A 6 3.16 8.61 -35.09
N PHE A 7 3.45 9.91 -34.93
CA PHE A 7 3.97 10.73 -36.01
C PHE A 7 5.42 10.31 -36.18
N VAL A 8 5.60 9.24 -36.95
CA VAL A 8 6.89 8.70 -37.33
C VAL A 8 7.59 9.78 -38.15
N ARG A 9 8.76 10.24 -37.70
CA ARG A 9 9.75 10.88 -38.59
C ARG A 9 10.08 9.84 -39.68
N ILE A 10 9.48 9.97 -40.85
CA ILE A 10 9.85 9.19 -42.03
C ILE A 10 11.10 9.86 -42.65
N PRO A 11 12.14 9.10 -43.05
CA PRO A 11 13.41 9.65 -43.53
C PRO A 11 13.24 10.64 -44.69
N SER A 12 14.20 11.57 -44.77
CA SER A 12 14.24 12.76 -45.63
C SER A 12 14.30 12.52 -47.14
N VAL A 13 13.93 11.35 -47.67
CA VAL A 13 14.15 11.02 -49.08
C VAL A 13 13.03 10.11 -49.62
N CYS A 14 11.83 10.61 -49.95
CA CYS A 14 10.85 9.79 -50.71
C CYS A 14 11.04 9.93 -52.23
N CYS A 15 11.24 11.13 -52.81
CA CYS A 15 11.38 11.37 -54.26
C CYS A 15 11.96 12.78 -54.51
N SER A 16 12.43 13.05 -55.73
CA SER A 16 12.92 14.36 -56.23
C SER A 16 11.91 15.51 -56.06
N ASP A 17 12.40 16.75 -55.89
CA ASP A 17 11.58 17.94 -55.54
C ASP A 17 10.45 18.25 -56.54
N ASP A 18 10.58 17.84 -57.81
CA ASP A 18 9.59 18.05 -58.87
C ASP A 18 8.27 17.25 -58.69
N GLU A 19 8.21 16.29 -57.76
CA GLU A 19 7.02 15.44 -57.52
C GLU A 19 6.31 15.72 -56.17
N ILE A 20 6.59 16.87 -55.55
CA ILE A 20 6.04 17.27 -54.25
C ILE A 20 4.94 18.32 -54.45
N SER A 21 3.72 18.00 -54.02
CA SER A 21 2.62 18.98 -53.93
C SER A 21 2.50 19.50 -52.50
N SER A 22 2.23 20.80 -52.36
CA SER A 22 2.05 21.45 -51.06
C SER A 22 0.66 22.04 -50.91
N THR A 23 0.08 21.85 -49.73
CA THR A 23 -1.16 22.51 -49.32
C THR A 23 -0.90 23.35 -48.08
N THR A 24 -1.48 24.55 -48.04
CA THR A 24 -1.38 25.44 -46.87
C THR A 24 -2.72 25.49 -46.16
N LYS A 25 -2.71 25.30 -44.84
CA LYS A 25 -3.88 25.42 -43.99
C LYS A 25 -3.65 26.52 -42.96
N LEU A 26 -4.62 27.41 -42.81
CA LEU A 26 -4.66 28.35 -41.69
C LEU A 26 -5.18 27.63 -40.45
N VAL A 27 -4.41 27.68 -39.37
CA VAL A 27 -4.76 27.09 -38.07
C VAL A 27 -4.41 28.05 -36.95
N ASN A 28 -5.13 27.97 -35.84
CA ASN A 28 -4.83 28.76 -34.65
C ASN A 28 -3.77 28.03 -33.80
N LEU A 29 -2.77 28.77 -33.34
CA LEU A 29 -1.82 28.37 -32.30
C LEU A 29 -2.25 28.98 -30.98
N TYR A 30 -2.48 28.11 -30.00
CA TYR A 30 -2.91 28.49 -28.66
C TYR A 30 -1.73 28.47 -27.70
N ASP A 31 -1.50 29.62 -27.09
CA ASP A 31 -0.59 29.83 -25.97
C ASP A 31 -1.42 30.21 -24.72
N LYS A 32 -0.79 30.34 -23.55
CA LYS A 32 -1.45 30.70 -22.28
C LYS A 32 -2.28 31.98 -22.38
N ASN A 33 -1.74 33.01 -23.04
CA ASN A 33 -2.36 34.34 -23.07
C ASN A 33 -2.86 34.77 -24.45
N HIS A 34 -2.40 34.12 -25.52
CA HIS A 34 -2.62 34.60 -26.89
C HIS A 34 -3.03 33.48 -27.84
N VAL A 35 -3.68 33.89 -28.93
CA VAL A 35 -3.94 33.01 -30.07
C VAL A 35 -3.36 33.62 -31.33
N TYR A 36 -2.46 32.89 -31.96
CA TYR A 36 -1.80 33.30 -33.19
C TYR A 36 -2.44 32.59 -34.39
N LYS A 37 -2.62 33.31 -35.50
CA LYS A 37 -3.04 32.69 -36.77
C LYS A 37 -1.81 32.22 -37.52
N CYS A 38 -1.65 30.91 -37.65
CA CYS A 38 -0.49 30.28 -38.28
C CYS A 38 -0.86 29.65 -39.62
N LYS A 39 0.07 29.69 -40.57
CA LYS A 39 -0.01 28.93 -41.83
C LYS A 39 0.80 27.66 -41.67
N VAL A 40 0.15 26.50 -41.70
CA VAL A 40 0.82 25.19 -41.67
C VAL A 40 0.86 24.62 -43.07
N LEU A 41 2.06 24.28 -43.51
CA LEU A 41 2.32 23.67 -44.82
C LEU A 41 2.34 22.15 -44.66
N SER A 42 1.54 21.45 -45.47
CA SER A 42 1.60 19.99 -45.60
C SER A 42 2.12 19.66 -46.99
N LYS A 43 3.18 18.87 -47.05
CA LYS A 43 3.73 18.36 -48.30
C LYS A 43 3.27 16.92 -48.51
N TYR A 44 2.93 16.53 -49.72
CA TYR A 44 2.69 15.12 -50.05
C TYR A 44 3.33 14.77 -51.38
N CYS A 45 3.86 13.55 -51.46
CA CYS A 45 4.39 13.02 -52.70
C CYS A 45 3.24 12.51 -53.57
N THR A 46 3.16 12.99 -54.80
CA THR A 46 2.10 12.59 -55.74
C THR A 46 2.24 11.13 -56.20
N ARG A 47 3.46 10.57 -56.11
CA ARG A 47 3.81 9.20 -56.52
C ARG A 47 3.65 8.17 -55.40
N CYS A 48 4.35 8.35 -54.27
CA CYS A 48 4.32 7.41 -53.14
C CYS A 48 3.10 7.64 -52.21
N ARG A 49 2.32 8.71 -52.42
CA ARG A 49 1.20 9.16 -51.55
C ARG A 49 1.59 9.38 -50.09
N SER A 50 2.88 9.43 -49.77
CA SER A 50 3.37 9.77 -48.44
C SER A 50 3.13 11.25 -48.17
N SER A 51 2.77 11.60 -46.93
CA SER A 51 2.55 12.99 -46.52
C SER A 51 3.52 13.37 -45.41
N GLN A 52 4.25 14.47 -45.61
CA GLN A 52 5.00 15.14 -44.56
C GLN A 52 4.10 16.21 -43.94
N ARG A 53 3.91 16.10 -42.63
CA ARG A 53 3.17 17.07 -41.83
C ARG A 53 4.13 17.68 -40.82
N TYR A 54 4.04 18.99 -40.65
CA TYR A 54 4.69 19.69 -39.55
C TYR A 54 4.24 19.09 -38.21
N ASP A 55 5.15 18.58 -37.39
CA ASP A 55 4.82 18.05 -36.06
C ASP A 55 4.90 19.12 -34.95
N GLY A 56 5.72 20.15 -35.16
CA GLY A 56 5.95 21.27 -34.25
C GLY A 56 6.97 21.03 -33.15
N SER A 57 7.62 19.85 -33.15
CA SER A 57 8.52 19.40 -32.08
C SER A 57 9.66 20.38 -31.80
N GLU A 58 10.32 20.89 -32.84
CA GLU A 58 11.46 21.82 -32.74
C GLU A 58 11.07 23.20 -32.19
N GLN A 59 9.79 23.58 -32.26
CA GLN A 59 9.29 24.86 -31.77
C GLN A 59 8.48 24.72 -30.47
N CYS A 60 8.56 23.57 -29.78
CA CYS A 60 7.74 23.29 -28.60
C CYS A 60 6.23 23.44 -28.87
N ILE A 61 5.80 23.06 -30.07
CA ILE A 61 4.40 23.10 -30.50
C ILE A 61 3.92 21.67 -30.76
N LEU A 62 2.72 21.37 -30.29
CA LEU A 62 2.05 20.13 -30.58
C LEU A 62 1.01 20.36 -31.70
N ASN A 63 1.21 19.71 -32.84
CA ASN A 63 0.25 19.78 -33.94
C ASN A 63 -0.89 18.76 -33.79
N MET A 64 -2.09 19.25 -33.43
CA MET A 64 -3.31 18.43 -33.29
C MET A 64 -4.11 18.30 -34.60
N GLY A 65 -3.57 18.79 -35.72
CA GLY A 65 -4.14 18.77 -37.08
C GLY A 65 -5.26 19.80 -37.33
N LYS A 66 -6.08 20.09 -36.31
CA LYS A 66 -7.12 21.14 -36.34
C LYS A 66 -6.62 22.48 -35.79
N PHE A 67 -5.76 22.41 -34.77
CA PHE A 67 -5.14 23.54 -34.09
C PHE A 67 -3.73 23.16 -33.68
N LEU A 68 -2.94 24.16 -33.32
CA LEU A 68 -1.63 24.01 -32.71
C LEU A 68 -1.73 24.45 -31.25
N ILE A 69 -0.97 23.81 -30.37
CA ILE A 69 -0.91 24.19 -28.96
C ILE A 69 0.53 24.22 -28.48
N HIS A 70 0.91 25.28 -27.77
CA HIS A 70 2.26 25.42 -27.24
C HIS A 70 2.47 24.50 -26.03
N HIS A 71 3.65 23.91 -25.91
CA HIS A 71 4.00 23.05 -24.77
C HIS A 71 3.92 23.79 -23.44
N ASP A 72 4.21 25.09 -23.41
CA ASP A 72 4.15 25.87 -22.16
C ASP A 72 2.75 25.92 -21.56
N LEU A 73 1.70 25.94 -22.39
CA LEU A 73 0.32 25.86 -21.90
C LEU A 73 0.03 24.51 -21.22
N LEU A 74 0.52 23.41 -21.80
CA LEU A 74 0.34 22.07 -21.24
C LEU A 74 1.23 21.85 -20.02
N ARG A 75 2.44 22.43 -20.01
CA ARG A 75 3.36 22.44 -18.86
C ARG A 75 2.81 23.25 -17.70
N ASP A 76 2.17 24.38 -17.96
CA ASP A 76 1.49 25.19 -16.94
C ASP A 76 0.40 24.35 -16.25
N TYR A 77 -0.43 23.64 -17.03
CA TYR A 77 -1.36 22.67 -16.44
C TYR A 77 -0.64 21.59 -15.62
N MET A 78 0.44 21.01 -16.14
CA MET A 78 1.22 19.99 -15.42
C MET A 78 1.72 20.51 -14.05
N LEU A 79 2.17 21.76 -13.97
CA LEU A 79 2.58 22.39 -12.71
C LEU A 79 1.40 22.59 -11.76
N HIS A 80 0.25 23.05 -12.26
CA HIS A 80 -0.97 23.14 -11.46
C HIS A 80 -1.48 21.77 -10.99
N PHE A 81 -1.26 20.72 -11.78
CA PHE A 81 -1.61 19.36 -11.41
C PHE A 81 -0.66 18.79 -10.34
N LEU A 82 0.65 18.98 -10.48
CA LEU A 82 1.66 18.42 -9.58
C LEU A 82 1.83 19.20 -8.28
N ILE A 83 1.76 20.53 -8.33
CA ILE A 83 2.07 21.43 -7.21
C ILE A 83 0.82 22.18 -6.74
N GLY A 84 -0.05 22.57 -7.68
CA GLY A 84 -1.19 23.46 -7.43
C GLY A 84 -2.45 22.79 -6.87
N ASN A 85 -2.33 22.07 -5.74
CA ASN A 85 -3.47 21.43 -5.05
C ASN A 85 -4.30 20.48 -5.95
N SER A 86 -3.65 19.75 -6.86
CA SER A 86 -4.29 18.75 -7.72
C SER A 86 -5.41 19.30 -8.60
N CYS A 87 -5.15 20.42 -9.30
CA CYS A 87 -6.13 21.01 -10.22
C CYS A 87 -6.57 19.98 -11.29
N THR A 88 -7.87 19.72 -11.38
CA THR A 88 -8.40 18.83 -12.41
C THR A 88 -8.24 19.44 -13.79
N LEU A 89 -8.02 18.60 -14.81
CA LEU A 89 -7.88 19.05 -16.20
C LEU A 89 -9.07 19.90 -16.67
N ASN A 90 -10.29 19.51 -16.27
CA ASN A 90 -11.49 20.28 -16.57
C ASN A 90 -11.49 21.63 -15.83
N GLY A 91 -11.11 21.66 -14.55
CA GLY A 91 -11.00 22.90 -13.77
C GLY A 91 -10.04 23.89 -14.42
N TYR A 92 -8.84 23.40 -14.80
CA TYR A 92 -7.86 24.21 -15.51
C TYR A 92 -8.39 24.71 -16.86
N TYR A 93 -9.02 23.83 -17.66
CA TYR A 93 -9.63 24.22 -18.94
C TYR A 93 -10.68 25.33 -18.78
N GLN A 94 -11.50 25.31 -17.72
CA GLN A 94 -12.47 26.37 -17.48
C GLN A 94 -11.78 27.72 -17.17
N ILE A 95 -10.73 27.70 -16.36
CA ILE A 95 -9.94 28.90 -16.04
C ILE A 95 -9.26 29.45 -17.30
N LEU A 96 -8.62 28.58 -18.08
CA LEU A 96 -8.01 28.94 -19.36
C LEU A 96 -9.03 29.58 -20.31
N ALA A 97 -10.22 28.98 -20.44
CA ALA A 97 -11.26 29.51 -21.31
C ALA A 97 -11.74 30.91 -20.88
N ILE A 98 -11.93 31.15 -19.58
CA ILE A 98 -12.28 32.48 -19.05
C ILE A 98 -11.15 33.48 -19.33
N SER A 99 -9.89 33.10 -19.08
CA SER A 99 -8.74 33.96 -19.31
C SER A 99 -8.60 34.36 -20.79
N GLN A 100 -8.79 33.41 -21.70
CA GLN A 100 -8.73 33.63 -23.15
C GLN A 100 -9.88 34.52 -23.64
N GLU A 101 -11.10 34.29 -23.15
CA GLU A 101 -12.26 35.11 -23.51
C GLU A 101 -12.09 36.57 -23.02
N ASN A 102 -11.56 36.76 -21.80
CA ASN A 102 -11.21 38.09 -21.28
C ASN A 102 -10.08 38.75 -22.07
N GLY A 103 -9.15 37.96 -22.62
CA GLY A 103 -8.08 38.40 -23.52
C GLY A 103 -8.54 38.72 -24.95
N GLY A 104 -9.85 38.72 -25.22
CA GLY A 104 -10.43 39.06 -26.53
C GLY A 104 -10.73 37.86 -27.43
N ASN A 105 -10.48 36.62 -26.98
CA ASN A 105 -10.82 35.41 -27.71
C ASN A 105 -12.21 34.87 -27.33
N SER A 106 -13.25 35.65 -27.64
CA SER A 106 -14.65 35.39 -27.26
C SER A 106 -15.26 34.07 -27.76
N SER A 107 -14.57 33.35 -28.66
CA SER A 107 -15.00 32.06 -29.22
C SER A 107 -14.06 30.91 -28.88
N PHE A 108 -13.24 31.02 -27.82
CA PHE A 108 -12.31 29.98 -27.40
C PHE A 108 -12.98 28.61 -27.24
N ARG A 109 -14.05 28.52 -26.45
CA ARG A 109 -14.77 27.25 -26.19
C ARG A 109 -15.44 26.64 -27.43
N LYS A 110 -15.70 27.44 -28.46
CA LYS A 110 -16.19 26.96 -29.76
C LYS A 110 -15.06 26.40 -30.62
N SER A 111 -13.85 26.92 -30.44
CA SER A 111 -12.68 26.62 -31.26
C SER A 111 -11.88 25.41 -30.73
N ILE A 112 -11.70 25.33 -29.41
CA ILE A 112 -11.14 24.17 -28.71
C ILE A 112 -12.17 23.71 -27.69
N LYS A 113 -12.70 22.50 -27.85
CA LYS A 113 -13.56 21.90 -26.83
C LYS A 113 -12.69 21.25 -25.76
N TYR A 114 -13.27 21.00 -24.58
CA TYR A 114 -12.59 20.27 -23.51
C TYR A 114 -11.99 18.93 -23.98
N GLN A 115 -12.71 18.18 -24.83
CA GLN A 115 -12.21 16.93 -25.38
C GLN A 115 -10.96 17.13 -26.27
N ASP A 116 -10.92 18.20 -27.07
CA ASP A 116 -9.76 18.52 -27.90
C ASP A 116 -8.54 18.87 -27.03
N PHE A 117 -8.74 19.65 -25.95
CA PHE A 117 -7.69 19.98 -24.98
C PHE A 117 -7.20 18.72 -24.23
N LYS A 118 -8.12 17.83 -23.87
CA LYS A 118 -7.80 16.54 -23.23
C LYS A 118 -6.99 15.63 -24.14
N ASP A 119 -7.32 15.57 -25.42
CA ASP A 119 -6.55 14.79 -26.39
C ASP A 119 -5.14 15.39 -26.60
N ALA A 120 -5.01 16.72 -26.57
CA ALA A 120 -3.72 17.40 -26.60
C ALA A 120 -2.87 17.11 -25.36
N TRP A 121 -3.49 17.11 -24.17
CA TRP A 121 -2.81 16.75 -22.93
C TRP A 121 -2.22 15.33 -22.97
N TYR A 122 -2.99 14.33 -23.40
CA TYR A 122 -2.45 12.96 -23.52
C TYR A 122 -1.36 12.84 -24.56
N SER A 123 -1.50 13.54 -25.69
CA SER A 123 -0.48 13.55 -26.73
C SER A 123 0.82 14.22 -26.24
N PHE A 124 0.72 15.21 -25.35
CA PHE A 124 1.89 15.81 -24.68
C PHE A 124 2.51 14.87 -23.65
N LEU A 125 1.70 14.11 -22.89
CA LEU A 125 2.22 13.09 -21.98
C LEU A 125 3.04 12.03 -22.71
N ASP A 126 2.65 11.66 -23.94
CA ASP A 126 3.40 10.73 -24.79
C ASP A 126 4.79 11.28 -25.22
N LEU A 127 5.01 12.59 -25.13
CA LEU A 127 6.31 13.23 -25.40
C LEU A 127 7.21 13.31 -24.16
N LEU A 128 6.68 13.06 -22.97
CA LEU A 128 7.48 13.10 -21.75
C LEU A 128 8.38 11.87 -21.73
N ASP A 129 9.69 12.10 -21.76
CA ASP A 129 10.70 11.07 -21.54
C ASP A 129 10.76 10.71 -20.05
N ILE A 130 9.75 9.96 -19.60
CA ILE A 130 9.70 9.45 -18.24
C ILE A 130 10.59 8.22 -18.19
N SER A 131 11.79 8.38 -17.66
CA SER A 131 12.66 7.26 -17.31
C SER A 131 12.01 6.46 -16.18
N PHE A 132 11.15 5.50 -16.53
CA PHE A 132 10.51 4.63 -15.53
C PHE A 132 11.52 3.76 -14.78
N ALA A 133 12.68 3.49 -15.39
CA ALA A 133 13.78 2.76 -14.75
C ALA A 133 14.53 3.61 -13.71
N GLU A 134 14.69 4.91 -13.92
CA GLU A 134 15.39 5.76 -12.94
C GLU A 134 14.40 6.39 -11.94
N GLY A 135 13.20 6.75 -12.38
CA GLY A 135 12.19 7.42 -11.56
C GLY A 135 11.44 6.51 -10.58
N ALA A 136 11.50 5.19 -10.75
CA ALA A 136 10.87 4.22 -9.85
C ALA A 136 11.85 3.55 -8.87
N THR A 137 13.08 4.07 -8.77
CA THR A 137 14.07 3.66 -7.77
C THR A 137 14.44 4.85 -6.90
N CYS A 138 14.34 4.71 -5.59
CA CYS A 138 14.78 5.76 -4.69
C CYS A 138 16.30 5.72 -4.57
N LEU A 139 16.97 6.88 -4.69
CA LEU A 139 18.41 6.97 -4.50
C LEU A 139 18.86 6.61 -3.08
N GLU A 140 17.98 6.82 -2.09
CA GLU A 140 18.27 6.50 -0.69
C GLU A 140 17.94 5.05 -0.32
N CYS A 141 16.84 4.49 -0.86
CA CYS A 141 16.41 3.13 -0.53
C CYS A 141 16.91 2.05 -1.50
N GLY A 142 17.38 2.43 -2.69
CA GLY A 142 17.77 1.50 -3.75
C GLY A 142 16.59 0.69 -4.29
N GLU A 143 16.84 -0.55 -4.72
CA GLU A 143 15.83 -1.42 -5.32
C GLU A 143 14.78 -1.91 -4.32
N HIS A 144 15.11 -2.06 -3.04
CA HIS A 144 14.25 -2.71 -2.05
C HIS A 144 14.06 -1.82 -0.83
N PRO A 145 12.99 -1.00 -0.80
CA PRO A 145 12.75 -0.12 0.32
C PRO A 145 12.43 -0.92 1.58
N GLU A 146 13.15 -0.63 2.67
CA GLU A 146 12.91 -1.24 3.97
C GLU A 146 11.59 -0.78 4.58
N CYS A 147 11.23 0.49 4.35
CA CYS A 147 9.95 1.08 4.75
C CYS A 147 9.07 1.29 3.51
N VAL A 148 7.89 0.67 3.54
CA VAL A 148 6.92 0.71 2.46
C VAL A 148 5.63 1.35 2.93
N VAL A 149 5.14 2.33 2.17
CA VAL A 149 3.83 2.94 2.31
C VAL A 149 2.93 2.45 1.18
N CYS A 150 1.77 1.90 1.52
CA CYS A 150 0.83 1.39 0.55
C CYS A 150 -0.54 2.06 0.67
N ASP A 151 -1.20 2.24 -0.47
CA ASP A 151 -2.59 2.67 -0.51
C ASP A 151 -3.31 2.09 -1.74
N ALA A 152 -4.63 2.02 -1.66
CA ALA A 152 -5.50 1.57 -2.72
C ALA A 152 -6.37 2.73 -3.22
N THR A 153 -6.18 3.11 -4.47
CA THR A 153 -6.96 4.17 -5.11
C THR A 153 -7.95 3.58 -6.10
N SER A 154 -9.23 3.96 -5.98
CA SER A 154 -10.28 3.56 -6.92
C SER A 154 -10.04 4.20 -8.29
N LEU A 155 -9.97 3.37 -9.33
CA LEU A 155 -9.92 3.78 -10.72
C LEU A 155 -11.09 3.12 -11.46
N GLY A 156 -11.92 3.93 -12.12
CA GLY A 156 -13.04 3.45 -12.94
C GLY A 156 -12.59 2.85 -14.28
N HIS A 157 -11.65 1.90 -14.27
CA HIS A 157 -11.18 1.23 -15.49
C HIS A 157 -12.07 0.03 -15.85
N GLN A 158 -12.32 -0.26 -17.13
CA GLN A 158 -13.25 -1.33 -17.52
C GLN A 158 -12.62 -2.72 -17.39
N LYS A 159 -13.24 -3.62 -16.61
CA LYS A 159 -12.73 -4.98 -16.35
C LYS A 159 -12.51 -5.82 -17.60
N LYS A 160 -13.27 -5.58 -18.68
CA LYS A 160 -13.16 -6.34 -19.94
C LYS A 160 -11.81 -6.17 -20.65
N PHE A 161 -11.09 -5.07 -20.42
CA PHE A 161 -9.72 -4.90 -20.92
C PHE A 161 -8.69 -5.66 -20.08
N SER A 162 -9.10 -6.17 -18.92
CA SER A 162 -8.26 -6.96 -18.03
C SER A 162 -8.40 -8.48 -18.22
N ALA A 163 -9.36 -8.94 -19.03
CA ALA A 163 -9.79 -10.34 -19.11
C ALA A 163 -8.84 -11.29 -19.89
N LEU A 164 -7.72 -10.80 -20.43
CA LEU A 164 -6.78 -11.61 -21.21
C LEU A 164 -5.70 -12.30 -20.36
N VAL A 165 -5.82 -12.25 -19.03
CA VAL A 165 -4.68 -12.33 -18.10
C VAL A 165 -4.97 -13.30 -16.94
N LEU A 166 -5.67 -14.43 -17.17
CA LEU A 166 -5.92 -15.40 -16.09
C LEU A 166 -5.73 -16.83 -16.57
N ASN A 167 -4.55 -17.42 -16.30
CA ASN A 167 -4.36 -18.85 -16.18
C ASN A 167 -3.47 -19.05 -14.93
N GLU A 168 -4.06 -19.54 -13.85
CA GLU A 168 -3.30 -20.02 -12.69
C GLU A 168 -2.86 -21.45 -12.99
N ASP A 169 -1.56 -21.67 -13.20
CA ASP A 169 -1.01 -23.02 -13.25
C ASP A 169 -1.13 -23.66 -11.87
N THR A 170 -2.13 -24.53 -11.70
CA THR A 170 -2.31 -25.36 -10.52
C THR A 170 -1.36 -26.55 -10.56
N ASN A 171 -0.07 -26.31 -10.36
CA ASN A 171 0.83 -27.38 -9.94
C ASN A 171 0.76 -27.50 -8.42
N GLU A 172 0.33 -28.66 -7.95
CA GLU A 172 0.16 -29.01 -6.54
C GLU A 172 1.51 -29.05 -5.82
N THR A 173 1.96 -27.89 -5.32
CA THR A 173 2.98 -27.85 -4.27
C THR A 173 2.34 -28.13 -2.91
N PRO A 174 3.01 -28.83 -1.99
CA PRO A 174 2.53 -29.03 -0.63
C PRO A 174 2.15 -27.70 0.00
N THR A 175 0.94 -27.62 0.56
CA THR A 175 0.47 -26.41 1.25
C THR A 175 1.11 -26.38 2.64
N PRO A 176 1.96 -25.40 2.94
CA PRO A 176 2.56 -25.31 4.26
C PRO A 176 1.47 -24.95 5.27
N LYS A 177 1.51 -25.64 6.41
CA LYS A 177 0.55 -25.49 7.51
C LYS A 177 1.26 -24.78 8.67
N PHE A 178 0.92 -23.51 8.87
CA PHE A 178 1.38 -22.71 10.00
C PHE A 178 0.32 -22.69 11.12
N SER A 179 0.71 -22.23 12.31
CA SER A 179 -0.19 -22.08 13.47
C SER A 179 -1.42 -21.23 13.12
N GLU A 180 -2.57 -21.50 13.72
CA GLU A 180 -3.76 -20.67 13.47
C GLU A 180 -3.69 -19.39 14.29
N TYR A 181 -4.31 -18.32 13.79
CA TYR A 181 -4.41 -17.04 14.50
C TYR A 181 -4.83 -17.18 15.97
N ARG A 182 -5.77 -18.09 16.28
CA ARG A 182 -6.28 -18.30 17.64
C ARG A 182 -5.23 -18.90 18.59
N ASP A 183 -4.24 -19.61 18.07
CA ASP A 183 -3.19 -20.28 18.83
C ASP A 183 -2.10 -19.29 19.30
N ARG A 184 -2.19 -18.05 18.82
CA ARG A 184 -1.20 -16.97 19.06
C ARG A 184 -1.75 -15.89 19.99
N LEU A 185 -2.98 -16.04 20.46
CA LEU A 185 -3.64 -15.10 21.37
C LEU A 185 -3.35 -15.52 22.80
N ALA A 186 -3.10 -14.56 23.69
CA ALA A 186 -2.96 -14.84 25.12
C ALA A 186 -4.19 -15.57 25.68
N ILE A 187 -5.40 -15.14 25.26
CA ILE A 187 -6.65 -15.78 25.62
C ILE A 187 -7.38 -16.21 24.33
N PRO A 188 -7.33 -17.49 23.93
CA PRO A 188 -7.93 -17.94 22.66
C PRO A 188 -9.46 -17.76 22.59
N ARG A 189 -10.16 -17.93 23.72
CA ARG A 189 -11.63 -17.87 23.78
C ARG A 189 -12.13 -16.41 23.78
N LYS A 190 -12.95 -16.05 22.78
CA LYS A 190 -13.56 -14.71 22.66
C LYS A 190 -14.45 -14.34 23.85
N HIS A 191 -15.09 -15.33 24.49
CA HIS A 191 -15.90 -15.11 25.68
C HIS A 191 -15.05 -14.59 26.85
N ASN A 192 -13.94 -15.27 27.14
CA ASN A 192 -13.04 -14.93 28.25
C ASN A 192 -12.40 -13.55 28.03
N ARG A 193 -12.02 -13.22 26.79
CA ARG A 193 -11.57 -11.86 26.44
C ARG A 193 -12.62 -10.78 26.73
N LYS A 194 -13.88 -11.02 26.35
CA LYS A 194 -14.97 -10.08 26.66
C LYS A 194 -15.20 -9.93 28.16
N ASN A 195 -15.13 -11.02 28.91
CA ASN A 195 -15.31 -10.99 30.36
C ASN A 195 -14.14 -10.29 31.05
N LEU A 196 -12.90 -10.50 30.61
CA LEU A 196 -11.73 -9.77 31.12
C LEU A 196 -11.88 -8.26 30.84
N LYS A 197 -12.27 -7.85 29.63
CA LYS A 197 -12.56 -6.44 29.32
C LYS A 197 -13.65 -5.85 30.22
N LYS A 198 -14.70 -6.61 30.52
CA LYS A 198 -15.77 -6.19 31.45
C LYS A 198 -15.27 -6.12 32.89
N TRP A 199 -14.44 -7.05 33.32
CA TRP A 199 -13.85 -7.10 34.67
C TRP A 199 -12.93 -5.89 34.90
N VAL A 200 -12.00 -5.62 33.98
CA VAL A 200 -11.11 -4.44 34.02
C VAL A 200 -11.91 -3.13 34.08
N SER A 201 -13.03 -3.05 33.34
CA SER A 201 -13.90 -1.87 33.33
C SER A 201 -14.94 -1.83 34.47
N LYS A 202 -14.89 -2.78 35.42
CA LYS A 202 -15.84 -2.93 36.54
C LYS A 202 -17.32 -3.02 36.09
N LYS A 203 -17.57 -3.57 34.91
CA LYS A 203 -18.89 -3.76 34.28
C LYS A 203 -19.39 -5.21 34.31
N LEU A 204 -18.62 -6.12 34.88
CA LEU A 204 -19.01 -7.53 34.99
C LEU A 204 -20.03 -7.72 36.12
N GLN A 205 -21.08 -8.50 35.88
CA GLN A 205 -22.13 -8.72 36.89
C GLN A 205 -21.62 -9.65 38.01
N PRO A 206 -22.05 -9.46 39.28
CA PRO A 206 -21.56 -10.28 40.41
C PRO A 206 -21.77 -11.79 40.24
N ARG A 207 -22.89 -12.19 39.62
CA ARG A 207 -23.17 -13.60 39.31
C ARG A 207 -22.25 -14.19 38.24
N GLU A 208 -21.80 -13.36 37.30
CA GLU A 208 -20.86 -13.74 36.24
C GLU A 208 -19.41 -13.77 36.76
N LEU A 209 -19.09 -12.95 37.76
CA LEU A 209 -17.74 -12.78 38.32
C LEU A 209 -17.16 -14.09 38.87
N GLN A 210 -17.88 -14.78 39.76
CA GLN A 210 -17.39 -16.03 40.35
C GLN A 210 -17.13 -17.12 39.30
N SER A 211 -18.04 -17.25 38.32
CA SER A 211 -17.87 -18.21 37.23
C SER A 211 -16.68 -17.84 36.34
N PHE A 212 -16.47 -16.55 36.07
CA PHE A 212 -15.36 -16.06 35.27
C PHE A 212 -14.02 -16.27 35.97
N LEU A 213 -13.90 -15.92 37.25
CA LEU A 213 -12.67 -16.11 38.03
C LEU A 213 -12.26 -17.58 38.07
N LYS A 214 -13.22 -18.48 38.34
CA LYS A 214 -12.99 -19.92 38.33
C LYS A 214 -12.56 -20.45 36.95
N GLU A 215 -13.13 -19.92 35.87
CA GLU A 215 -12.70 -20.29 34.52
C GLU A 215 -11.30 -19.79 34.20
N MET A 216 -10.96 -18.54 34.59
CA MET A 216 -9.63 -17.98 34.38
C MET A 216 -8.57 -18.74 35.17
N GLU A 217 -8.82 -19.04 36.44
CA GLU A 217 -7.92 -19.87 37.26
C GLU A 217 -7.66 -21.24 36.62
N ALA A 218 -8.69 -21.87 36.07
CA ALA A 218 -8.58 -23.19 35.44
C ALA A 218 -7.92 -23.17 34.05
N THR A 219 -8.07 -22.10 33.28
CA THR A 219 -7.65 -22.05 31.86
C THR A 219 -6.43 -21.18 31.59
N HIS A 220 -6.20 -20.17 32.44
CA HIS A 220 -5.15 -19.16 32.34
C HIS A 220 -4.65 -18.78 33.75
N PRO A 221 -4.07 -19.73 34.50
CA PRO A 221 -3.63 -19.51 35.89
C PRO A 221 -2.58 -18.39 36.02
N ASP A 222 -1.74 -18.23 35.01
CA ASP A 222 -0.77 -17.14 34.85
C ASP A 222 -1.43 -15.76 34.81
N ILE A 223 -2.49 -15.60 34.01
CA ILE A 223 -3.26 -14.36 33.94
C ILE A 223 -4.05 -14.15 35.24
N PHE A 224 -4.60 -15.24 35.81
CA PHE A 224 -5.37 -15.18 37.06
C PHE A 224 -4.53 -14.65 38.23
N LYS A 225 -3.27 -15.08 38.38
CA LYS A 225 -2.37 -14.54 39.41
C LYS A 225 -2.20 -13.03 39.31
N VAL A 226 -1.93 -12.54 38.09
CA VAL A 226 -1.79 -11.09 37.83
C VAL A 226 -3.11 -10.34 38.05
N MET A 227 -4.26 -10.97 37.77
CA MET A 227 -5.56 -10.39 38.09
C MET A 227 -5.74 -10.18 39.60
N MET A 228 -5.38 -11.17 40.42
CA MET A 228 -5.48 -11.05 41.88
C MET A 228 -4.52 -10.00 42.41
N TRP A 229 -3.27 -10.01 41.93
CA TRP A 229 -2.28 -8.98 42.27
C TRP A 229 -2.78 -7.56 41.93
N TYR A 230 -3.44 -7.37 40.80
CA TYR A 230 -4.02 -6.07 40.40
C TYR A 230 -5.20 -5.62 41.28
N GLU A 231 -5.95 -6.55 41.90
CA GLU A 231 -7.00 -6.16 42.87
C GLU A 231 -6.39 -5.52 44.13
N ASP A 232 -5.19 -5.96 44.52
CA ASP A 232 -4.43 -5.41 45.64
C ASP A 232 -3.66 -4.12 45.24
N GLU A 233 -3.02 -4.11 44.06
CA GLU A 233 -2.23 -2.99 43.53
C GLU A 233 -2.74 -2.49 42.16
N PRO A 234 -3.78 -1.63 42.14
CA PRO A 234 -4.36 -1.14 40.90
C PRO A 234 -3.48 -0.06 40.25
N LEU A 235 -2.75 -0.45 39.19
CA LEU A 235 -1.91 0.46 38.38
C LEU A 235 -2.47 0.66 36.95
N ASP A 236 -2.43 1.89 36.45
CA ASP A 236 -2.95 2.21 35.11
C ASP A 236 -2.19 1.45 33.99
N SER A 237 -0.87 1.29 34.13
CA SER A 237 -0.05 0.51 33.19
C SER A 237 -0.48 -0.96 33.05
N VAL A 238 -1.05 -1.56 34.10
CA VAL A 238 -1.56 -2.95 34.08
C VAL A 238 -2.82 -3.05 33.22
N VAL A 239 -3.63 -1.99 33.21
CA VAL A 239 -4.83 -1.90 32.36
C VAL A 239 -4.46 -1.97 30.88
N ASP A 240 -3.34 -1.37 30.48
CA ASP A 240 -2.81 -1.42 29.11
C ASP A 240 -2.31 -2.82 28.75
N ILE A 241 -1.74 -3.55 29.70
CA ILE A 241 -1.36 -4.96 29.50
C ILE A 241 -2.60 -5.83 29.35
N PHE A 242 -3.60 -5.69 30.23
CA PHE A 242 -4.87 -6.41 30.08
C PHE A 242 -5.54 -6.10 28.74
N GLN A 243 -5.51 -4.85 28.28
CA GLN A 243 -5.97 -4.46 26.94
C GLN A 243 -5.32 -5.30 25.85
N CYS A 244 -4.01 -5.52 25.92
CA CYS A 244 -3.30 -6.39 24.99
C CYS A 244 -3.76 -7.85 25.11
N LEU A 245 -3.89 -8.38 26.34
CA LEU A 245 -4.29 -9.77 26.61
C LEU A 245 -5.71 -10.12 26.13
N TYR A 246 -6.68 -9.21 26.31
CA TYR A 246 -8.04 -9.40 25.81
C TYR A 246 -8.27 -8.89 24.39
N SER A 247 -7.27 -8.26 23.77
CA SER A 247 -7.35 -7.89 22.36
C SER A 247 -7.43 -9.15 21.50
N SER A 248 -7.89 -9.00 20.27
CA SER A 248 -7.74 -10.07 19.28
C SER A 248 -6.33 -10.14 18.72
N SER A 249 -5.38 -9.27 19.10
CA SER A 249 -4.04 -9.26 18.51
C SER A 249 -3.18 -10.43 19.00
N PRO A 250 -2.33 -11.01 18.14
CA PRO A 250 -1.40 -12.06 18.56
C PRO A 250 -0.32 -11.48 19.50
N VAL A 251 0.20 -12.31 20.41
CA VAL A 251 1.20 -11.87 21.40
C VAL A 251 2.45 -11.28 20.75
N CYS A 252 2.86 -11.85 19.61
CA CYS A 252 4.00 -11.37 18.83
C CYS A 252 3.86 -9.93 18.30
N SER A 253 2.68 -9.30 18.39
CA SER A 253 2.48 -7.90 17.98
C SER A 253 2.96 -6.89 19.02
N PHE A 254 3.15 -7.32 20.27
CA PHE A 254 3.60 -6.45 21.37
C PHE A 254 4.77 -7.03 22.17
N ILE A 255 5.11 -8.31 21.99
CA ILE A 255 6.38 -8.92 22.39
C ILE A 255 7.03 -9.48 21.13
N PHE A 256 8.06 -8.80 20.63
CA PHE A 256 8.76 -9.25 19.43
C PHE A 256 9.58 -10.51 19.75
N PRO A 257 9.51 -11.59 18.93
CA PRO A 257 10.20 -12.84 19.23
C PRO A 257 11.67 -12.77 18.81
N SER A 258 12.48 -12.16 19.66
CA SER A 258 13.94 -12.16 19.53
C SER A 258 14.60 -12.49 20.84
N GLU A 259 15.75 -13.16 20.79
CA GLU A 259 16.56 -13.47 21.98
C GLU A 259 16.89 -12.21 22.79
N TYR A 260 17.12 -11.09 22.09
CA TYR A 260 17.36 -9.79 22.72
C TYR A 260 16.15 -9.32 23.54
N VAL A 261 14.93 -9.37 22.98
CA VAL A 261 13.71 -8.98 23.70
C VAL A 261 13.42 -9.93 24.85
N PHE A 262 13.69 -11.23 24.70
CA PHE A 262 13.54 -12.21 25.78
C PHE A 262 14.52 -11.97 26.93
N GLY A 263 15.75 -11.54 26.61
CA GLY A 263 16.70 -11.03 27.61
C GLY A 263 16.12 -9.85 28.39
N LEU A 264 15.54 -8.86 27.70
CA LEU A 264 14.88 -7.72 28.35
C LEU A 264 13.67 -8.14 29.21
N MET A 265 12.90 -9.14 28.79
CA MET A 265 11.80 -9.69 29.60
C MET A 265 12.31 -10.37 30.88
N THR A 266 13.45 -11.06 30.80
CA THR A 266 14.10 -11.67 31.96
C THR A 266 14.64 -10.60 32.91
N ASP A 267 15.19 -9.52 32.37
CA ASP A 267 15.67 -8.37 33.14
C ASP A 267 14.57 -7.68 33.97
N LEU A 268 13.28 -7.85 33.64
CA LEU A 268 12.18 -7.28 34.44
C LEU A 268 12.20 -7.76 35.90
N PHE A 269 12.75 -8.95 36.15
CA PHE A 269 12.84 -9.56 37.48
C PHE A 269 14.22 -9.35 38.15
N ASP A 270 15.14 -8.66 37.48
CA ASP A 270 16.45 -8.31 38.05
C ASP A 270 16.28 -7.16 39.07
N PRO A 271 16.67 -7.34 40.34
CA PRO A 271 16.58 -6.30 41.36
C PRO A 271 17.26 -4.97 40.98
N ASP A 272 18.25 -5.01 40.09
CA ASP A 272 19.01 -3.85 39.62
C ASP A 272 18.48 -3.25 38.30
N VAL A 273 17.36 -3.74 37.76
CA VAL A 273 16.85 -3.28 36.46
C VAL A 273 16.57 -1.78 36.45
N LYS A 274 15.96 -1.24 37.52
CA LYS A 274 15.65 0.19 37.64
C LYS A 274 16.88 1.07 37.86
N SER A 275 17.95 0.53 38.46
CA SER A 275 19.19 1.27 38.69
C SER A 275 20.03 1.36 37.41
N SER A 276 19.83 0.43 36.47
CA SER A 276 20.48 0.42 35.16
C SER A 276 19.77 1.33 34.14
N VAL A 277 20.35 2.50 33.88
CA VAL A 277 19.89 3.43 32.83
C VAL A 277 19.85 2.75 31.46
N THR A 278 20.82 1.88 31.17
CA THR A 278 20.91 1.15 29.90
C THR A 278 19.73 0.20 29.74
N LYS A 279 19.46 -0.65 30.75
CA LYS A 279 18.34 -1.61 30.69
C LYS A 279 16.99 -0.90 30.60
N MET A 280 16.78 0.16 31.37
CA MET A 280 15.55 0.96 31.31
C MET A 280 15.32 1.62 29.95
N ARG A 281 16.38 2.15 29.32
CA ARG A 281 16.29 2.70 27.96
C ARG A 281 15.93 1.62 26.93
N GLN A 282 16.58 0.46 27.00
CA GLN A 282 16.31 -0.66 26.09
C GLN A 282 14.86 -1.17 26.25
N LEU A 283 14.38 -1.29 27.49
CA LEU A 283 12.97 -1.61 27.76
C LEU A 283 12.01 -0.57 27.21
N GLN A 284 12.32 0.72 27.33
CA GLN A 284 11.48 1.79 26.77
C GLN A 284 11.38 1.72 25.25
N GLU A 285 12.49 1.44 24.57
CA GLU A 285 12.57 1.40 23.11
C GLU A 285 11.89 0.15 22.52
N HIS A 286 12.10 -1.01 23.14
CA HIS A 286 11.67 -2.29 22.57
C HIS A 286 10.42 -2.88 23.22
N CYS A 287 10.12 -2.55 24.47
CA CYS A 287 9.02 -3.12 25.25
C CYS A 287 8.31 -2.05 26.11
N PRO A 288 7.75 -0.99 25.49
CA PRO A 288 7.23 0.17 26.20
C PRO A 288 6.09 -0.16 27.20
N LEU A 289 5.31 -1.22 26.94
CA LEU A 289 4.27 -1.70 27.85
C LEU A 289 4.84 -2.12 29.20
N PHE A 290 5.87 -2.97 29.18
CA PHE A 290 6.52 -3.47 30.40
C PHE A 290 7.42 -2.41 31.04
N PHE A 291 8.00 -1.50 30.25
CA PHE A 291 8.67 -0.33 30.78
C PHE A 291 7.72 0.55 31.63
N ASN A 292 6.52 0.84 31.14
CA ASN A 292 5.54 1.65 31.88
C ASN A 292 5.10 0.95 33.16
N LEU A 293 4.86 -0.36 33.11
CA LEU A 293 4.55 -1.17 34.29
C LEU A 293 5.68 -1.10 35.32
N LEU A 294 6.90 -1.43 34.90
CA LEU A 294 8.06 -1.45 35.79
C LEU A 294 8.27 -0.07 36.44
N ARG A 295 8.08 1.03 35.70
CA ARG A 295 8.18 2.39 36.23
C ARG A 295 7.18 2.67 37.36
N GLU A 296 5.97 2.10 37.30
CA GLU A 296 4.89 2.35 38.26
C GLU A 296 4.93 1.43 39.49
N VAL A 297 5.45 0.21 39.35
CA VAL A 297 5.63 -0.73 40.47
C VAL A 297 6.52 -0.10 41.54
N SER A 298 6.16 -0.24 42.82
CA SER A 298 6.90 0.35 43.95
C SER A 298 8.28 -0.31 44.19
N GLY A 299 8.40 -1.61 43.91
CA GLY A 299 9.63 -2.39 44.05
C GLY A 299 10.73 -2.04 43.04
N SER A 300 11.93 -2.60 43.23
CA SER A 300 13.06 -2.38 42.32
C SER A 300 12.97 -3.19 41.02
N CYS A 301 12.14 -4.24 41.00
CA CYS A 301 11.84 -5.12 39.88
C CYS A 301 10.36 -5.54 39.87
N LEU A 302 9.95 -6.34 38.88
CA LEU A 302 8.60 -6.90 38.80
C LEU A 302 8.37 -7.98 39.89
N PRO A 303 7.16 -8.12 40.47
CA PRO A 303 6.84 -9.21 41.39
C PRO A 303 6.89 -10.59 40.71
N GLU A 304 7.27 -11.63 41.45
CA GLU A 304 7.34 -13.02 40.94
C GLU A 304 6.00 -13.56 40.40
N ASP A 305 4.86 -13.03 40.84
CA ASP A 305 3.53 -13.39 40.31
C ASP A 305 3.38 -13.16 38.79
N TRP A 306 4.21 -12.28 38.22
CA TRP A 306 4.23 -11.99 36.80
C TRP A 306 5.06 -12.96 35.97
N LYS A 307 5.93 -13.75 36.58
CA LYS A 307 6.92 -14.57 35.88
C LYS A 307 6.28 -15.62 34.97
N ASP A 308 5.31 -16.35 35.50
CA ASP A 308 4.57 -17.36 34.74
C ASP A 308 3.87 -16.75 33.51
N LEU A 309 3.34 -15.53 33.65
CA LEU A 309 2.69 -14.81 32.56
C LEU A 309 3.71 -14.40 31.50
N ILE A 310 4.83 -13.81 31.90
CA ILE A 310 5.88 -13.39 30.96
C ILE A 310 6.44 -14.59 30.19
N ASP A 311 6.75 -15.69 30.88
CA ASP A 311 7.26 -16.92 30.26
C ASP A 311 6.25 -17.50 29.25
N ASN A 312 4.96 -17.55 29.61
CA ASN A 312 3.93 -18.01 28.69
C ASN A 312 3.77 -17.06 27.48
N LEU A 313 3.85 -15.75 27.69
CA LEU A 313 3.78 -14.77 26.60
C LEU A 313 4.99 -14.89 25.65
N ILE A 314 6.19 -15.16 26.15
CA ILE A 314 7.38 -15.43 25.33
C ILE A 314 7.15 -16.67 24.46
N VAL A 315 6.66 -17.77 25.06
CA VAL A 315 6.34 -19.01 24.32
C VAL A 315 5.30 -18.73 23.22
N LEU A 316 4.22 -18.01 23.56
CA LEU A 316 3.16 -17.64 22.61
C LEU A 316 3.66 -16.69 21.50
N ALA A 317 4.62 -15.81 21.78
CA ALA A 317 5.24 -14.94 20.79
C ALA A 317 6.03 -15.73 19.72
N CYS A 318 6.57 -16.90 20.08
CA CYS A 318 7.29 -17.80 19.18
C CYS A 318 6.39 -18.72 18.35
N VAL A 319 5.17 -19.04 18.81
CA VAL A 319 4.20 -19.93 18.10
C VAL A 319 3.97 -19.60 16.61
N PRO A 320 3.97 -18.32 16.16
CA PRO A 320 3.87 -18.01 14.74
C PRO A 320 5.07 -18.50 13.92
N TYR A 321 6.25 -18.66 14.50
CA TYR A 321 7.53 -18.86 13.80
C TYR A 321 8.10 -20.26 14.04
N PRO A 322 7.57 -21.31 13.39
CA PRO A 322 8.17 -22.63 13.47
C PRO A 322 9.58 -22.63 12.89
N ASP A 323 10.46 -23.54 13.35
CA ASP A 323 11.84 -23.75 12.88
C ASP A 323 11.97 -24.14 11.38
N SER A 324 10.89 -24.08 10.61
CA SER A 324 10.87 -24.42 9.20
C SER A 324 11.50 -23.31 8.35
N GLU A 325 12.34 -23.71 7.40
CA GLU A 325 12.81 -22.84 6.34
C GLU A 325 11.64 -22.19 5.57
N PRO A 326 11.80 -20.94 5.09
CA PRO A 326 10.79 -20.26 4.31
C PRO A 326 10.40 -21.09 3.07
N VAL A 327 9.09 -21.12 2.78
CA VAL A 327 8.51 -21.93 1.71
C VAL A 327 9.21 -21.67 0.37
N SER A 328 9.94 -22.68 -0.09
CA SER A 328 10.54 -22.94 -1.41
C SER A 328 10.68 -21.72 -2.35
N THR A 329 11.93 -21.33 -2.56
CA THR A 329 12.51 -20.39 -3.53
C THR A 329 12.49 -20.90 -4.98
N GLN A 330 11.38 -21.48 -5.45
CA GLN A 330 11.28 -21.85 -6.87
C GLN A 330 11.27 -20.61 -7.75
N LYS A 331 12.38 -20.41 -8.48
CA LYS A 331 12.47 -19.45 -9.59
C LYS A 331 11.39 -19.77 -10.61
N CYS A 332 10.57 -18.78 -10.93
CA CYS A 332 9.53 -18.94 -11.93
C CYS A 332 9.99 -18.31 -13.24
N ASN A 333 10.17 -19.12 -14.28
CA ASN A 333 10.47 -18.61 -15.61
C ASN A 333 9.23 -18.13 -16.37
N ASN A 334 8.01 -18.39 -15.86
CA ASN A 334 6.77 -17.88 -16.45
C ASN A 334 5.70 -17.77 -15.37
N LEU A 335 5.40 -16.56 -14.92
CA LEU A 335 4.12 -16.26 -14.25
C LEU A 335 3.50 -15.05 -14.94
N ALA A 336 2.79 -15.34 -16.03
CA ALA A 336 1.59 -14.59 -16.35
C ALA A 336 0.77 -14.50 -15.04
N ASN A 337 0.24 -13.38 -14.56
CA ASN A 337 -0.41 -12.35 -15.33
C ASN A 337 -1.06 -11.41 -14.29
N HIS A 338 -0.37 -10.33 -13.90
CA HIS A 338 -0.88 -9.31 -12.99
C HIS A 338 -0.77 -7.98 -13.71
N ILE A 339 -1.90 -7.32 -13.99
CA ILE A 339 -1.87 -6.01 -14.65
C ILE A 339 -1.31 -5.02 -13.65
N GLY A 340 -0.05 -4.64 -13.81
CA GLY A 340 0.66 -3.77 -12.91
C GLY A 340 1.99 -3.37 -13.52
N SER A 341 2.54 -2.25 -13.08
CA SER A 341 3.85 -1.76 -13.50
C SER A 341 4.73 -1.65 -12.28
N PHE A 342 5.84 -2.39 -12.27
CA PHE A 342 6.86 -2.38 -11.23
C PHE A 342 8.24 -2.36 -11.91
N PRO A 343 8.67 -1.21 -12.46
CA PRO A 343 9.84 -1.13 -13.34
C PRO A 343 11.11 -1.75 -12.75
N ASN A 344 11.37 -1.48 -11.47
CA ASN A 344 12.59 -1.93 -10.77
C ASN A 344 12.31 -2.90 -9.62
N LEU A 345 11.10 -3.47 -9.59
CA LEU A 345 10.68 -4.44 -8.58
C LEU A 345 10.15 -5.71 -9.25
N PRO A 346 11.02 -6.45 -9.98
CA PRO A 346 10.60 -7.62 -10.75
C PRO A 346 10.13 -8.76 -9.83
N ILE A 347 9.35 -9.67 -10.41
CA ILE A 347 8.96 -10.92 -9.73
C ILE A 347 10.21 -11.77 -9.54
N LYS A 348 10.51 -12.10 -8.28
CA LYS A 348 11.63 -12.99 -7.89
C LYS A 348 11.17 -14.42 -7.62
N ARG A 349 9.93 -14.61 -7.18
CA ARG A 349 9.38 -15.91 -6.80
C ARG A 349 7.86 -15.99 -6.94
N LYS A 350 7.32 -17.21 -6.93
CA LYS A 350 5.87 -17.44 -6.84
C LYS A 350 5.34 -17.04 -5.46
N ARG A 351 4.06 -16.65 -5.40
CA ARG A 351 3.33 -16.38 -4.13
C ARG A 351 3.29 -17.61 -3.23
N GLY A 352 3.18 -18.80 -3.81
CA GLY A 352 2.89 -20.05 -3.12
C GLY A 352 1.38 -20.23 -2.88
N THR A 353 1.00 -21.46 -2.53
CA THR A 353 -0.36 -21.83 -2.13
C THR A 353 -0.34 -22.17 -0.65
N TYR A 354 -1.24 -21.57 0.13
CA TYR A 354 -1.28 -21.76 1.58
C TYR A 354 -2.55 -22.49 2.01
N HIS A 355 -2.48 -23.26 3.08
CA HIS A 355 -3.66 -23.96 3.63
C HIS A 355 -4.81 -22.98 4.00
N GLN A 356 -4.48 -21.74 4.36
CA GLN A 356 -5.50 -20.72 4.65
C GLN A 356 -6.24 -20.23 3.40
N ASP A 357 -5.69 -20.41 2.20
CA ASP A 357 -6.35 -20.06 0.94
C ASP A 357 -7.55 -20.99 0.66
N THR A 358 -7.47 -22.27 1.05
CA THR A 358 -8.57 -23.23 0.90
C THR A 358 -9.70 -23.01 1.91
N LYS A 359 -9.36 -22.61 3.15
CA LYS A 359 -10.31 -22.25 4.23
C LYS A 359 -11.08 -20.96 3.97
N SER A 360 -10.52 -20.03 3.19
CA SER A 360 -11.09 -18.69 2.96
C SER A 360 -12.42 -18.70 2.20
N LYS A 361 -12.82 -19.82 1.57
CA LYS A 361 -14.13 -19.95 0.91
C LYS A 361 -15.33 -19.89 1.87
N LYS A 362 -15.16 -20.02 3.20
CA LYS A 362 -16.27 -20.18 4.17
C LYS A 362 -16.45 -19.08 5.23
N LYS A 363 -15.66 -17.99 5.27
CA LYS A 363 -15.83 -16.93 6.29
C LYS A 363 -16.13 -15.55 5.69
N LYS A 364 -17.33 -15.02 6.00
CA LYS A 364 -17.68 -13.59 5.93
C LYS A 364 -17.33 -12.91 7.27
N LYS A 365 -16.94 -11.62 7.20
CA LYS A 365 -16.67 -10.62 8.27
C LYS A 365 -15.20 -10.63 8.73
N GLU A 366 -14.42 -9.54 8.69
CA GLU A 366 -14.58 -8.19 9.27
C GLU A 366 -13.82 -7.10 8.46
N CYS A 367 -14.06 -5.80 8.74
CA CYS A 367 -13.50 -4.60 8.09
C CYS A 367 -13.53 -4.61 6.55
N ARG A 368 -14.72 -4.57 5.96
CA ARG A 368 -14.85 -4.26 4.52
C ARG A 368 -15.28 -2.80 4.38
N LYS A 369 -14.56 -2.05 3.55
CA LYS A 369 -15.13 -0.82 2.96
C LYS A 369 -16.39 -1.26 2.21
N ASN A 370 -17.55 -0.68 2.55
CA ASN A 370 -18.87 -1.05 2.00
C ASN A 370 -19.05 -0.58 0.54
N TYR A 371 -18.10 -0.87 -0.33
CA TYR A 371 -18.23 -0.64 -1.77
C TYR A 371 -18.48 -1.97 -2.44
N SER A 372 -19.73 -2.22 -2.83
CA SER A 372 -20.03 -3.27 -3.78
C SER A 372 -19.30 -2.95 -5.08
N GLY A 373 -18.28 -3.76 -5.40
CA GLY A 373 -17.51 -3.57 -6.62
C GLY A 373 -18.42 -3.47 -7.84
N HIS A 374 -18.22 -2.45 -8.67
CA HIS A 374 -19.04 -2.26 -9.87
C HIS A 374 -18.88 -3.47 -10.82
N PRO A 375 -19.95 -3.99 -11.44
CA PRO A 375 -19.86 -5.20 -12.27
C PRO A 375 -18.84 -5.04 -13.41
N ASN A 376 -18.77 -3.84 -14.00
CA ASN A 376 -17.97 -3.57 -15.19
C ASN A 376 -16.67 -2.78 -14.95
N LEU A 377 -16.41 -2.26 -13.74
CA LEU A 377 -15.23 -1.43 -13.44
C LEU A 377 -14.30 -2.09 -12.41
N THR A 378 -12.99 -2.03 -12.63
CA THR A 378 -11.97 -2.51 -11.68
C THR A 378 -12.13 -1.81 -10.34
N SER A 379 -11.69 -2.47 -9.27
CA SER A 379 -11.73 -1.88 -7.93
C SER A 379 -10.69 -0.76 -7.75
N GLY A 380 -9.69 -0.68 -8.63
CA GLY A 380 -8.72 0.41 -8.68
C GLY A 380 -7.29 -0.08 -8.89
N ILE A 381 -6.33 0.68 -8.38
CA ILE A 381 -4.93 0.29 -8.28
C ILE A 381 -4.47 0.28 -6.83
N PHE A 382 -3.53 -0.58 -6.53
CA PHE A 382 -2.79 -0.64 -5.29
C PHE A 382 -1.38 -0.13 -5.56
N THR A 383 -0.96 0.92 -4.89
CA THR A 383 0.32 1.60 -5.13
C THR A 383 1.32 1.33 -4.02
N LEU A 384 2.60 1.31 -4.38
CA LEU A 384 3.72 1.02 -3.50
C LEU A 384 4.69 2.20 -3.48
N TYR A 385 4.88 2.83 -2.33
CA TYR A 385 5.82 3.94 -2.14
C TYR A 385 6.85 3.62 -1.07
N CYS A 386 8.00 4.29 -1.10
CA CYS A 386 8.88 4.39 0.06
C CYS A 386 8.54 5.62 0.91
N GLN A 387 9.16 5.73 2.08
CA GLN A 387 9.02 6.89 2.97
C GLN A 387 9.45 8.23 2.35
N HIS A 388 10.28 8.23 1.29
CA HIS A 388 10.71 9.43 0.57
C HIS A 388 9.74 9.86 -0.55
N GLY A 389 8.59 9.19 -0.66
CA GLY A 389 7.55 9.53 -1.65
C GLY A 389 7.80 8.99 -3.06
N ILE A 390 8.84 8.17 -3.27
CA ILE A 390 9.11 7.54 -4.57
C ILE A 390 8.20 6.32 -4.77
N CYS A 391 7.52 6.26 -5.91
CA CYS A 391 6.64 5.16 -6.32
C CYS A 391 7.45 4.03 -6.97
N TYR A 392 7.39 2.84 -6.39
CA TYR A 392 8.04 1.63 -6.92
C TYR A 392 7.15 0.89 -7.92
N GLY A 393 5.87 1.21 -7.93
CA GLY A 393 4.93 0.62 -8.87
C GLY A 393 3.50 0.55 -8.36
N TYR A 394 2.67 -0.08 -9.17
CA TYR A 394 1.26 -0.29 -8.87
C TYR A 394 0.74 -1.60 -9.43
N GLN A 395 -0.28 -2.14 -8.78
CA GLN A 395 -1.01 -3.34 -9.16
C GLN A 395 -2.49 -3.01 -9.37
N VAL A 396 -3.05 -3.32 -10.54
CA VAL A 396 -4.50 -3.21 -10.76
C VAL A 396 -5.23 -4.24 -9.92
N MET A 397 -6.27 -3.78 -9.22
CA MET A 397 -7.14 -4.59 -8.36
C MET A 397 -8.37 -5.06 -9.13
N HIS A 398 -8.52 -6.38 -9.27
CA HIS A 398 -9.69 -7.00 -9.92
C HIS A 398 -10.86 -7.24 -8.96
N LYS A 399 -10.56 -7.32 -7.66
CA LYS A 399 -11.50 -7.49 -6.55
C LYS A 399 -11.34 -6.32 -5.59
N GLU A 400 -12.30 -6.19 -4.67
CA GLU A 400 -12.21 -5.28 -3.53
C GLU A 400 -10.83 -5.36 -2.88
N GLU A 401 -10.34 -4.21 -2.43
CA GLU A 401 -9.09 -4.09 -1.70
C GLU A 401 -9.04 -5.15 -0.58
N SER A 402 -7.99 -5.96 -0.58
CA SER A 402 -7.83 -7.04 0.39
C SER A 402 -6.35 -7.24 0.72
N PRO A 403 -6.05 -7.80 1.90
CA PRO A 403 -4.68 -8.14 2.29
C PRO A 403 -3.90 -9.03 1.31
N ASP A 404 -4.59 -9.73 0.41
CA ASP A 404 -3.96 -10.59 -0.59
C ASP A 404 -3.07 -9.81 -1.57
N THR A 405 -3.49 -8.60 -1.96
CA THR A 405 -2.74 -7.76 -2.91
C THR A 405 -1.36 -7.37 -2.34
N PRO A 406 -1.25 -6.68 -1.19
CA PRO A 406 0.04 -6.36 -0.60
C PRO A 406 0.86 -7.62 -0.24
N PHE A 407 0.23 -8.66 0.31
CA PHE A 407 0.93 -9.93 0.59
C PHE A 407 1.58 -10.50 -0.66
N THR A 408 0.84 -10.55 -1.78
CA THR A 408 1.33 -11.07 -3.06
C THR A 408 2.47 -10.22 -3.60
N ILE A 409 2.36 -8.89 -3.54
CA ILE A 409 3.44 -7.98 -3.96
C ILE A 409 4.71 -8.24 -3.14
N PHE A 410 4.62 -8.24 -1.81
CA PHE A 410 5.77 -8.45 -0.93
C PHE A 410 6.39 -9.82 -1.14
N LYS A 411 5.58 -10.87 -1.14
CA LYS A 411 6.08 -12.24 -1.26
C LYS A 411 6.71 -12.51 -2.62
N THR A 412 6.19 -11.94 -3.70
CA THR A 412 6.69 -12.23 -5.05
C THR A 412 7.89 -11.38 -5.45
N ARG A 413 8.04 -10.16 -4.93
CA ARG A 413 9.02 -9.17 -5.42
C ARG A 413 10.16 -8.86 -4.46
N PHE A 414 9.92 -8.91 -3.16
CA PHE A 414 10.96 -8.55 -2.19
C PHE A 414 11.80 -9.77 -1.79
N PRO A 415 13.13 -9.63 -1.63
CA PRO A 415 13.99 -10.72 -1.15
C PRO A 415 13.59 -11.20 0.26
N GLN A 416 13.16 -10.30 1.13
CA GLN A 416 12.63 -10.57 2.47
C GLN A 416 11.43 -9.65 2.74
N GLY A 417 10.65 -9.89 3.79
CA GLY A 417 9.62 -8.93 4.19
C GLY A 417 10.20 -7.53 4.38
N PRO A 418 9.52 -6.45 3.94
CA PRO A 418 9.94 -5.09 4.29
C PRO A 418 10.08 -4.96 5.81
N LYS A 419 11.03 -4.16 6.31
CA LYS A 419 11.17 -3.94 7.76
C LYS A 419 9.99 -3.19 8.34
N MET A 420 9.36 -2.31 7.56
CA MET A 420 8.19 -1.54 7.98
C MET A 420 7.17 -1.46 6.85
N VAL A 421 5.90 -1.72 7.19
CA VAL A 421 4.76 -1.59 6.27
C VAL A 421 3.74 -0.64 6.88
N ILE A 422 3.47 0.46 6.20
CA ILE A 422 2.43 1.44 6.55
C ILE A 422 1.27 1.26 5.59
N TYR A 423 0.11 0.88 6.11
CA TYR A 423 -1.08 0.60 5.31
C TYR A 423 -2.35 0.76 6.15
N ASP A 424 -3.42 1.31 5.57
CA ASP A 424 -4.66 1.63 6.30
C ASP A 424 -5.33 0.38 6.90
N ASN A 425 -5.25 -0.77 6.23
CA ASN A 425 -5.78 -2.05 6.68
C ASN A 425 -4.65 -3.00 7.15
N CYS A 426 -3.59 -2.43 7.75
CA CYS A 426 -2.46 -3.19 8.29
C CYS A 426 -2.86 -4.25 9.33
N CYS A 427 -3.95 -4.02 10.09
CA CYS A 427 -4.44 -4.97 11.08
C CYS A 427 -4.86 -6.32 10.45
N ALA A 428 -5.55 -6.26 9.31
CA ALA A 428 -5.93 -7.46 8.57
C ALA A 428 -4.71 -8.04 7.83
N LEU A 429 -3.82 -7.19 7.33
CA LEU A 429 -2.60 -7.60 6.65
C LEU A 429 -1.65 -8.38 7.55
N HIS A 430 -1.37 -7.88 8.75
CA HIS A 430 -0.53 -8.57 9.73
C HIS A 430 -1.03 -9.99 10.00
N SER A 431 -2.32 -10.11 10.31
CA SER A 431 -2.98 -11.41 10.51
C SER A 431 -2.91 -12.29 9.26
N TYR A 432 -3.07 -11.70 8.07
CA TYR A 432 -3.01 -12.41 6.80
C TYR A 432 -1.61 -12.97 6.51
N CYS A 433 -0.57 -12.16 6.73
CA CYS A 433 0.84 -12.51 6.56
C CYS A 433 1.24 -13.63 7.51
N LEU A 434 0.99 -13.47 8.82
CA LEU A 434 1.41 -14.48 9.79
C LEU A 434 0.69 -15.82 9.61
N ASN A 435 -0.55 -15.84 9.10
CA ASN A 435 -1.28 -17.10 8.84
C ASN A 435 -0.77 -17.86 7.60
N ARG A 436 0.11 -17.24 6.79
CA ARG A 436 0.60 -17.80 5.53
C ARG A 436 2.09 -17.98 5.51
N ASP A 437 2.86 -16.95 5.84
CA ASP A 437 4.31 -17.01 5.81
C ASP A 437 4.92 -16.17 6.93
N PRO A 438 4.74 -16.59 8.19
CA PRO A 438 5.22 -15.85 9.34
C PRO A 438 6.75 -15.67 9.30
N VAL A 439 7.50 -16.70 8.88
CA VAL A 439 8.96 -16.64 8.79
C VAL A 439 9.43 -15.53 7.82
N PHE A 440 8.75 -15.37 6.68
CA PHE A 440 9.10 -14.30 5.73
C PHE A 440 8.85 -12.88 6.27
N PHE A 441 7.86 -12.71 7.16
CA PHE A 441 7.46 -11.42 7.74
C PHE A 441 7.91 -11.25 9.20
N LYS A 442 8.81 -12.10 9.69
CA LYS A 442 9.22 -12.11 11.10
C LYS A 442 9.83 -10.78 11.55
N ASP A 443 10.58 -10.13 10.68
CA ASP A 443 11.25 -8.86 10.94
C ASP A 443 10.46 -7.65 10.40
N THR A 444 9.17 -7.84 10.10
CA THR A 444 8.30 -6.79 9.54
C THR A 444 7.43 -6.14 10.62
N LEU A 445 7.61 -4.84 10.81
CA LEU A 445 6.74 -3.99 11.62
C LEU A 445 5.55 -3.49 10.80
N PHE A 446 4.32 -3.82 11.22
CA PHE A 446 3.09 -3.37 10.58
C PHE A 446 2.50 -2.17 11.32
N LEU A 447 2.42 -1.02 10.65
CA LEU A 447 1.88 0.22 11.18
C LEU A 447 0.57 0.59 10.50
N ILE A 448 -0.38 1.04 11.31
CA ILE A 448 -1.72 1.44 10.86
C ILE A 448 -1.93 2.92 11.11
N ASP A 449 -2.63 3.60 10.20
CA ASP A 449 -2.97 5.00 10.37
C ASP A 449 -3.86 5.21 11.62
N ARG A 450 -3.56 6.24 12.42
CA ARG A 450 -4.32 6.65 13.61
C ARG A 450 -5.80 6.90 13.29
N PHE A 451 -6.12 7.39 12.09
CA PHE A 451 -7.51 7.61 11.70
C PHE A 451 -8.28 6.31 11.52
N HIS A 452 -7.64 5.28 10.96
CA HIS A 452 -8.23 3.95 10.84
C HIS A 452 -8.40 3.30 12.22
N TRP A 453 -7.43 3.49 13.13
CA TRP A 453 -7.47 2.95 14.49
C TRP A 453 -8.71 3.38 15.29
N LYS A 454 -9.20 4.62 15.12
CA LYS A 454 -10.39 5.12 15.84
C LYS A 454 -11.66 4.30 15.57
N ASN A 455 -11.74 3.62 14.43
CA ASN A 455 -12.88 2.79 14.04
C ASN A 455 -12.80 1.34 14.57
N HIS A 456 -11.72 0.97 15.28
CA HIS A 456 -11.52 -0.36 15.86
C HIS A 456 -11.85 -0.47 17.37
N ARG A 457 -12.58 0.50 17.95
CA ARG A 457 -12.93 0.52 19.39
C ARG A 457 -13.91 -0.57 19.84
#